data_AF-A0A920KNU7-F1
#
_entry.id   AF-A0A920KNU7-F1
#
_cell.length_a   1.000
_cell.length_b   1.000
_cell.length_c   1.000
_cell.angle_alpha   90.00
_cell.angle_beta   90.00
_cell.angle_gamma   90.00
#
_symmetry.space_group_name_H-M   'P 1'
#
loop_
_entity.id
_entity.type
_entity.pdbx_description
1 polymer ?
#
loop_
_entity_poly.entity_id
_entity_poly.type
_entity_poly.pdbx_seq_one_letter_code
_entity_poly.pdbx_strand_id
1 'polypeptide(L)'
;MPRESPSAPIRAGGWTVCNSSLASFEQLIADYLPLEQAQLVRRAYYYSEQAHYGQTRRSGEPYVTHPLAVASILARMHMDAQSLMAALLHDVIEDTGVNKEDIGAQFGEEVAELVDGVSKLTHVNSTRSSSGKQRIFKNDAGDGQGHSRHPRQAGRQAS
;
A
#
# COMPACT_ATOMS: atom_id res chain seq x y z
N MET A 1 -6.80 -2.34 -49.01
CA MET A 1 -6.02 -1.85 -47.85
C MET A 1 -6.98 -1.26 -46.83
N PRO A 2 -7.54 -2.03 -45.89
CA PRO A 2 -8.34 -1.46 -44.82
C PRO A 2 -7.41 -0.75 -43.82
N ARG A 3 -7.75 0.50 -43.49
CA ARG A 3 -7.10 1.28 -42.43
C ARG A 3 -7.70 0.83 -41.10
N GLU A 4 -6.87 0.23 -40.26
CA GLU A 4 -7.19 -0.08 -38.87
C GLU A 4 -7.45 1.25 -38.13
N SER A 5 -8.69 1.48 -37.72
CA SER A 5 -9.06 2.58 -36.82
C SER A 5 -8.70 2.22 -35.38
N PRO A 6 -8.24 3.18 -34.56
CA PRO A 6 -7.72 2.91 -33.22
C PRO A 6 -8.80 2.36 -32.28
N SER A 7 -8.43 1.29 -31.56
CA SER A 7 -9.26 0.54 -30.61
C SER A 7 -9.91 1.44 -29.57
N ALA A 8 -11.24 1.39 -29.50
CA ALA A 8 -12.01 1.96 -28.41
C ALA A 8 -11.73 1.22 -27.09
N PRO A 9 -11.69 1.91 -25.94
CA PRO A 9 -11.48 1.26 -24.65
C PRO A 9 -12.68 0.39 -24.26
N ILE A 10 -12.42 -0.84 -23.84
CA ILE A 10 -13.41 -1.78 -23.33
C ILE A 10 -13.87 -1.34 -21.94
N ARG A 11 -15.19 -1.13 -21.78
CA ARG A 11 -15.84 -0.70 -20.55
C ARG A 11 -16.12 -1.91 -19.65
N ALA A 12 -15.40 -2.01 -18.54
CA ALA A 12 -15.81 -2.80 -17.38
C ALA A 12 -16.16 -1.83 -16.24
N GLY A 13 -17.40 -1.86 -15.76
CA GLY A 13 -17.81 -1.27 -14.48
C GLY A 13 -17.56 0.23 -14.27
N GLY A 14 -18.41 1.08 -14.84
CA GLY A 14 -18.93 2.32 -14.22
C GLY A 14 -18.00 3.49 -13.83
N TRP A 15 -16.68 3.34 -13.76
CA TRP A 15 -15.74 4.41 -13.43
C TRP A 15 -14.57 4.30 -14.41
N THR A 16 -14.57 5.12 -15.46
CA THR A 16 -13.35 5.29 -16.25
C THR A 16 -12.33 5.96 -15.35
N VAL A 17 -11.36 5.20 -14.85
CA VAL A 17 -10.13 5.78 -14.29
C VAL A 17 -9.44 6.47 -15.46
N CYS A 18 -9.71 7.75 -15.65
CA CYS A 18 -8.98 8.55 -16.60
C CYS A 18 -7.50 8.49 -16.20
N ASN A 19 -6.60 8.28 -17.16
CA ASN A 19 -5.19 8.56 -16.95
C ASN A 19 -5.10 10.03 -16.48
N SER A 20 -4.94 10.23 -15.17
CA SER A 20 -5.10 11.54 -14.56
C SER A 20 -3.79 12.27 -14.76
N SER A 21 -3.78 13.25 -15.66
CA SER A 21 -2.60 14.09 -15.82
C SER A 21 -2.51 15.07 -14.65
N LEU A 22 -1.29 15.43 -14.25
CA LEU A 22 -1.07 16.45 -13.22
C LEU A 22 -1.81 17.75 -13.56
N ALA A 23 -1.77 18.18 -14.83
CA ALA A 23 -2.45 19.40 -15.28
C ALA A 23 -3.97 19.36 -15.03
N SER A 24 -4.62 18.23 -15.30
CA SER A 24 -6.06 18.08 -15.04
C SER A 24 -6.38 18.08 -13.54
N PHE A 25 -5.51 17.48 -12.72
CA PHE A 25 -5.66 17.49 -11.28
C PHE A 25 -5.47 18.90 -10.70
N GLU A 26 -4.47 19.65 -11.16
CA GLU A 26 -4.21 21.03 -10.76
C GLU A 26 -5.39 21.96 -11.06
N GLN A 27 -6.00 21.83 -12.25
CA GLN A 27 -7.22 22.56 -12.58
C GLN A 27 -8.35 22.24 -11.61
N LEU A 28 -8.55 20.96 -11.33
CA LEU A 28 -9.64 20.51 -10.50
C LEU A 28 -9.53 20.99 -9.04
N ILE A 29 -8.33 21.00 -8.47
CA ILE A 29 -8.14 21.52 -7.10
C ILE A 29 -8.20 23.05 -7.05
N ALA A 30 -7.82 23.74 -8.13
CA ALA A 30 -7.89 25.20 -8.22
C ALA A 30 -9.33 25.73 -8.27
N ASP A 31 -10.29 24.89 -8.70
CA ASP A 31 -11.70 25.27 -8.79
C ASP A 31 -12.37 25.46 -7.42
N TYR A 32 -11.86 24.82 -6.35
CA TYR A 32 -12.49 24.88 -5.02
C TYR A 32 -11.55 25.11 -3.84
N LEU A 33 -10.23 24.93 -3.99
CA LEU A 33 -9.27 25.23 -2.93
C LEU A 33 -8.68 26.65 -3.06
N PRO A 34 -8.36 27.31 -1.94
CA PRO A 34 -7.51 28.50 -1.95
C PRO A 34 -6.15 28.20 -2.60
N LEU A 35 -5.59 29.20 -3.29
CA LEU A 35 -4.32 29.07 -4.01
C LEU A 35 -3.17 28.51 -3.15
N GLU A 36 -3.07 28.97 -1.90
CA GLU A 36 -2.04 28.52 -0.96
C GLU A 36 -2.17 27.01 -0.65
N GLN A 37 -3.40 26.54 -0.46
CA GLN A 37 -3.67 25.12 -0.23
C GLN A 37 -3.40 24.28 -1.48
N ALA A 38 -3.82 24.75 -2.66
CA ALA A 38 -3.52 24.09 -3.93
C ALA A 38 -2.00 23.98 -4.18
N GLN A 39 -1.21 24.98 -3.79
CA GLN A 39 0.25 24.94 -3.86
C GLN A 39 0.87 23.89 -2.92
N LEU A 40 0.31 23.71 -1.70
CA LEU A 40 0.75 22.65 -0.79
C LEU A 40 0.46 21.26 -1.35
N VAL A 41 -0.73 21.04 -1.90
CA VAL A 41 -1.10 19.79 -2.58
C VAL A 41 -0.16 19.50 -3.75
N ARG A 42 0.15 20.51 -4.56
CA ARG A 42 1.13 20.39 -5.66
C ARG A 42 2.53 20.04 -5.15
N ARG A 43 2.97 20.63 -4.04
CA ARG A 43 4.26 20.29 -3.41
C ARG A 43 4.29 18.83 -2.95
N ALA A 44 3.20 18.34 -2.36
CA ALA A 44 3.08 16.95 -1.93
C ALA A 44 3.19 15.97 -3.12
N TYR A 45 2.62 16.32 -4.27
CA TYR A 45 2.79 15.55 -5.51
C TYR A 45 4.27 15.44 -5.92
N TYR A 46 4.98 16.56 -6.02
CA TYR A 46 6.40 16.54 -6.41
C TYR A 46 7.30 15.86 -5.38
N TYR A 47 6.94 15.94 -4.09
CA TYR A 47 7.65 15.22 -3.04
C TYR A 47 7.48 13.71 -3.20
N SER A 48 6.24 13.26 -3.45
CA SER A 48 5.94 11.86 -3.77
C SER A 48 6.70 11.40 -5.03
N GLU A 49 6.72 12.20 -6.09
CA GLU A 49 7.48 11.90 -7.31
C GLU A 49 8.99 11.76 -7.05
N GLN A 50 9.57 12.67 -6.27
CA GLN A 50 10.99 12.62 -5.93
C GLN A 50 11.33 11.42 -5.04
N ALA A 51 10.49 11.10 -4.06
CA ALA A 51 10.71 9.95 -3.17
C ALA A 51 10.71 8.61 -3.92
N HIS A 52 9.91 8.53 -4.99
CA HIS A 52 9.85 7.36 -5.88
C HIS A 52 10.79 7.46 -7.10
N TYR A 53 11.65 8.49 -7.16
CA TYR A 53 12.57 8.67 -8.29
C TYR A 53 13.52 7.47 -8.42
N GLY A 54 13.58 6.88 -9.61
CA GLY A 54 14.36 5.67 -9.87
C GLY A 54 13.60 4.36 -9.64
N GLN A 55 12.37 4.40 -9.10
CA GLN A 55 11.48 3.24 -9.04
C GLN A 55 10.59 3.19 -10.29
N THR A 56 10.78 2.16 -11.12
CA THR A 56 9.88 1.86 -12.24
C THR A 56 8.96 0.71 -11.84
N ARG A 57 7.63 0.85 -12.04
CA ARG A 57 6.72 -0.30 -11.93
C ARG A 57 7.10 -1.37 -12.94
N ARG A 58 6.71 -2.64 -12.69
CA ARG A 58 6.88 -3.75 -13.65
C ARG A 58 6.27 -3.48 -15.04
N SER A 59 5.37 -2.51 -15.16
CA SER A 59 4.75 -2.03 -16.41
C SER A 59 5.56 -0.98 -17.17
N GLY A 60 6.62 -0.40 -16.58
CA GLY A 60 7.43 0.66 -17.18
C GLY A 60 6.91 2.10 -16.99
N GLU A 61 5.78 2.28 -16.30
CA GLU A 61 5.24 3.60 -15.97
C GLU A 61 5.87 4.17 -14.67
N PRO A 62 5.94 5.51 -14.53
CA PRO A 62 6.33 6.15 -13.28
C PRO A 62 5.40 5.72 -12.13
N TYR A 63 5.96 5.47 -10.94
CA TYR A 63 5.21 4.96 -9.78
C TYR A 63 4.07 5.91 -9.33
N VAL A 64 4.21 7.20 -9.60
CA VAL A 64 3.32 8.29 -9.16
C VAL A 64 1.92 8.26 -9.81
N THR A 65 1.67 7.39 -10.79
CA THR A 65 0.36 7.29 -11.45
C THR A 65 -0.74 6.83 -10.50
N HIS A 66 -0.42 6.01 -9.48
CA HIS A 66 -1.41 5.51 -8.53
C HIS A 66 -1.86 6.56 -7.51
N PRO A 67 -0.97 7.24 -6.75
CA PRO A 67 -1.37 8.30 -5.82
C PRO A 67 -2.17 9.42 -6.49
N LEU A 68 -1.79 9.79 -7.72
CA LEU A 68 -2.50 10.86 -8.46
C LEU A 68 -3.93 10.47 -8.85
N ALA A 69 -4.18 9.20 -9.20
CA ALA A 69 -5.52 8.73 -9.52
C ALA A 69 -6.43 8.74 -8.27
N VAL A 70 -5.91 8.30 -7.12
CA VAL A 70 -6.64 8.33 -5.84
C VAL A 70 -6.95 9.77 -5.43
N ALA A 71 -5.95 10.65 -5.46
CA ALA A 71 -6.13 12.06 -5.15
C ALA A 71 -7.14 12.74 -6.10
N SER A 72 -7.15 12.36 -7.39
CA SER A 72 -8.12 12.89 -8.36
C SER A 72 -9.56 12.47 -8.05
N ILE A 73 -9.78 11.26 -7.52
CA ILE A 73 -11.11 10.82 -7.07
C ILE A 73 -11.55 11.64 -5.85
N LEU A 74 -10.68 11.78 -4.86
CA LEU A 74 -10.98 12.57 -3.65
C LEU A 74 -11.24 14.04 -3.99
N ALA A 75 -10.47 14.60 -4.92
CA ALA A 75 -10.65 15.98 -5.31
C ALA A 75 -11.98 16.19 -6.06
N ARG A 76 -12.48 15.23 -6.84
CA ARG A 76 -13.83 15.27 -7.43
C ARG A 76 -14.95 15.23 -6.38
N MET A 77 -14.66 14.74 -5.19
CA MET A 77 -15.55 14.77 -4.04
C MET A 77 -15.39 16.05 -3.21
N HIS A 78 -14.56 17.01 -3.68
CA HIS A 78 -14.22 18.26 -2.99
C HIS A 78 -13.67 18.04 -1.58
N MET A 79 -12.82 17.00 -1.42
CA MET A 79 -12.11 16.76 -0.17
C MET A 79 -11.13 17.89 0.13
N ASP A 80 -10.85 18.13 1.41
CA ASP A 80 -9.94 19.17 1.87
C ASP A 80 -8.49 18.90 1.45
N ALA A 81 -7.67 19.95 1.47
CA ALA A 81 -6.28 19.89 1.04
C ALA A 81 -5.44 18.86 1.81
N GLN A 82 -5.71 18.63 3.10
CA GLN A 82 -4.95 17.69 3.93
C GLN A 82 -5.25 16.25 3.53
N SER A 83 -6.53 15.95 3.26
CA SER A 83 -6.95 14.66 2.70
C SER A 83 -6.29 14.37 1.34
N LEU A 84 -6.16 15.38 0.47
CA LEU A 84 -5.47 15.22 -0.82
C LEU A 84 -3.98 15.00 -0.66
N MET A 85 -3.32 15.76 0.22
CA MET A 85 -1.91 15.56 0.54
C MET A 85 -1.67 14.17 1.13
N ALA A 86 -2.56 13.69 2.01
CA ALA A 86 -2.47 12.36 2.58
C ALA A 86 -2.54 11.27 1.51
N ALA A 87 -3.47 11.39 0.55
CA ALA A 87 -3.58 10.46 -0.56
C ALA A 87 -2.36 10.48 -1.49
N LEU A 88 -1.70 11.62 -1.69
CA LEU A 88 -0.48 11.71 -2.51
C LEU A 88 0.76 11.12 -1.81
N LEU A 89 0.79 11.16 -0.47
CA LEU A 89 1.95 10.82 0.35
C LEU A 89 1.87 9.44 1.02
N HIS A 90 0.71 8.77 1.04
CA HIS A 90 0.57 7.49 1.75
C HIS A 90 1.57 6.41 1.28
N ASP A 91 1.75 6.27 -0.04
CA ASP A 91 2.73 5.36 -0.62
C ASP A 91 4.17 5.76 -0.27
N VAL A 92 4.45 7.04 0.04
CA VAL A 92 5.81 7.49 0.39
C VAL A 92 6.28 6.87 1.71
N ILE A 93 5.42 6.80 2.72
CA ILE A 93 5.78 6.16 4.00
C ILE A 93 5.83 4.63 3.85
N GLU A 94 4.99 4.04 3.00
CA GLU A 94 4.94 2.58 2.81
C GLU A 94 6.10 2.04 1.95
N ASP A 95 6.40 2.70 0.83
CA ASP A 95 7.28 2.19 -0.22
C ASP A 95 8.68 2.84 -0.24
N THR A 96 8.92 3.83 0.62
CA THR A 96 10.21 4.53 0.71
C THR A 96 10.76 4.57 2.13
N GLY A 97 11.98 5.10 2.31
CA GLY A 97 12.62 5.25 3.61
C GLY A 97 12.22 6.51 4.39
N VAL A 98 11.27 7.28 3.89
CA VAL A 98 10.78 8.53 4.52
C VAL A 98 9.90 8.18 5.73
N ASN A 99 10.15 8.84 6.86
CA ASN A 99 9.38 8.61 8.09
C ASN A 99 8.29 9.68 8.31
N LYS A 100 7.44 9.46 9.32
CA LYS A 100 6.35 10.36 9.69
C LYS A 100 6.85 11.75 10.11
N GLU A 101 7.99 11.80 10.77
CA GLU A 101 8.62 13.03 11.25
C GLU A 101 9.05 13.94 10.09
N ASP A 102 9.59 13.35 9.01
CA ASP A 102 9.98 14.06 7.79
C ASP A 102 8.75 14.67 7.09
N ILE A 103 7.65 13.93 7.02
CA ILE A 103 6.37 14.44 6.50
C ILE A 103 5.84 15.58 7.37
N GLY A 104 5.88 15.42 8.70
CA GLY A 104 5.46 16.44 9.66
C GLY A 104 6.27 17.74 9.52
N ALA A 105 7.58 17.64 9.30
CA ALA A 105 8.45 18.80 9.09
C ALA A 105 8.15 19.55 7.79
N GLN A 106 7.69 18.86 6.74
CA GLN A 106 7.45 19.45 5.42
C GLN A 106 6.00 19.96 5.23
N PHE A 107 5.02 19.27 5.80
CA PHE A 107 3.59 19.47 5.52
C PHE A 107 2.73 19.70 6.77
N GLY A 108 3.32 19.59 7.97
CA GLY A 108 2.64 19.77 9.25
C GLY A 108 2.22 18.45 9.90
N GLU A 109 2.08 18.49 11.23
CA GLU A 109 1.77 17.32 12.07
C GLU A 109 0.42 16.68 11.71
N GLU A 110 -0.60 17.49 11.42
CA GLU A 110 -1.93 16.99 11.04
C GLU A 110 -1.91 16.16 9.75
N VAL A 111 -1.12 16.58 8.75
CA VAL A 111 -0.93 15.80 7.51
C VAL A 111 -0.19 14.51 7.80
N ALA A 112 0.83 14.54 8.66
CA ALA A 112 1.59 13.35 9.04
C ALA A 112 0.73 12.30 9.76
N GLU A 113 -0.19 12.73 10.64
CA GLU A 113 -1.16 11.84 11.28
C GLU A 113 -2.13 11.21 10.27
N LEU A 114 -2.63 11.99 9.31
CA LEU A 114 -3.52 11.48 8.26
C LEU A 114 -2.81 10.45 7.36
N VAL A 115 -1.58 10.74 6.93
CA VAL A 115 -0.78 9.83 6.10
C VAL A 115 -0.54 8.50 6.83
N ASP A 116 -0.13 8.55 8.09
CA ASP A 116 0.09 7.37 8.95
C ASP A 116 -1.21 6.57 9.14
N GLY A 117 -2.34 7.25 9.30
CA GLY A 117 -3.66 6.61 9.38
C GLY A 117 -4.05 5.86 8.09
N VAL A 118 -3.84 6.48 6.92
CA VAL A 118 -4.19 5.90 5.61
C VAL A 118 -3.29 4.71 5.28
N SER A 119 -1.99 4.81 5.51
CA SER A 119 -1.01 3.72 5.31
C SER A 119 -1.32 2.48 6.19
N LYS A 120 -1.86 2.67 7.39
CA LYS A 120 -2.27 1.52 8.22
C LYS A 120 -3.49 0.78 7.68
N LEU A 121 -4.40 1.48 6.99
CA LEU A 121 -5.63 0.88 6.44
C LEU A 121 -5.36 0.06 5.17
N THR A 122 -4.43 0.50 4.33
CA THR A 122 -4.00 -0.22 3.11
C THR A 122 -3.39 -1.59 3.45
N HIS A 123 -2.59 -1.67 4.52
CA HIS A 123 -2.01 -2.92 5.01
C HIS A 123 -3.06 -3.95 5.49
N VAL A 124 -4.15 -3.52 6.15
CA VAL A 124 -5.19 -4.43 6.64
C VAL A 124 -5.95 -5.10 5.50
N ASN A 125 -6.17 -4.41 4.38
CA ASN A 125 -6.89 -4.96 3.23
C ASN A 125 -6.04 -5.97 2.41
N SER A 126 -4.71 -5.84 2.44
CA SER A 126 -3.79 -6.78 1.78
C SER A 126 -3.72 -8.17 2.44
N THR A 127 -4.21 -8.31 3.67
CA THR A 127 -4.22 -9.59 4.40
C THR A 127 -5.49 -10.44 4.22
N ARG A 128 -6.44 -10.07 3.34
CA ARG A 128 -7.67 -10.85 3.10
C ARG A 128 -7.64 -11.77 1.88
N SER A 129 -6.46 -12.21 1.45
CA SER A 129 -6.34 -13.37 0.57
C SER A 129 -5.54 -14.49 1.25
N SER A 130 -6.23 -15.60 1.50
CA SER A 130 -5.75 -16.91 1.99
C SER A 130 -5.22 -17.04 3.43
N SER A 131 -6.11 -17.34 4.38
CA SER A 131 -5.84 -18.33 5.45
C SER A 131 -7.11 -18.76 6.20
N GLY A 132 -7.97 -19.48 5.50
CA GLY A 132 -8.85 -20.46 6.16
C GLY A 132 -8.07 -21.76 6.37
N LYS A 133 -7.31 -21.88 7.45
CA LYS A 133 -6.81 -23.19 7.91
C LYS A 133 -6.86 -23.24 9.42
N GLN A 134 -8.03 -23.62 9.92
CA GLN A 134 -8.27 -24.07 11.28
C GLN A 134 -7.29 -25.22 11.56
N ARG A 135 -6.20 -24.95 12.28
CA ARG A 135 -5.36 -25.99 12.86
C ARG A 135 -6.07 -26.52 14.10
N ILE A 136 -6.87 -27.57 13.90
CA ILE A 136 -7.35 -28.42 14.99
C ILE A 136 -6.13 -29.06 15.65
N PHE A 137 -5.97 -28.82 16.95
CA PHE A 137 -4.98 -29.48 17.79
C PHE A 137 -5.22 -30.98 17.77
N LYS A 138 -4.24 -31.74 17.27
CA LYS A 138 -4.18 -33.19 17.39
C LYS A 138 -3.75 -33.50 18.84
N ASN A 139 -4.67 -34.01 19.64
CA ASN A 139 -4.34 -34.57 20.94
C ASN A 139 -3.62 -35.92 20.76
N ASP A 140 -2.57 -36.06 21.55
CA ASP A 140 -1.74 -37.24 21.75
C ASP A 140 -2.54 -38.45 22.23
N ALA A 141 -2.30 -39.60 21.60
CA ALA A 141 -2.48 -40.93 22.20
C ALA A 141 -1.63 -41.92 21.39
N GLY A 142 -0.34 -41.98 21.73
CA GLY A 142 0.59 -42.95 21.17
C GLY A 142 0.33 -44.36 21.73
N ASP A 143 0.18 -45.29 20.79
CA ASP A 143 0.20 -46.75 20.90
C ASP A 143 1.07 -47.31 22.05
N GLY A 144 0.43 -48.04 22.96
CA GLY A 144 1.09 -48.96 23.88
C GLY A 144 1.02 -50.38 23.34
N GLN A 145 2.06 -50.81 22.62
CA GLN A 145 2.31 -52.22 22.32
C GLN A 145 3.64 -52.64 22.95
N GLY A 146 3.56 -53.61 23.86
CA GLY A 146 4.71 -54.19 24.54
C GLY A 146 5.58 -55.04 23.63
N HIS A 147 6.74 -55.47 24.14
CA HIS A 147 7.35 -56.79 23.90
C HIS A 147 8.56 -56.97 24.85
N SER A 148 8.56 -58.09 25.56
CA SER A 148 9.65 -58.62 26.39
C SER A 148 10.96 -58.81 25.62
N ARG A 149 12.11 -58.66 26.30
CA ARG A 149 13.33 -59.52 26.22
C ARG A 149 14.48 -59.00 27.14
N HIS A 150 14.93 -59.87 28.05
CA HIS A 150 16.28 -59.94 28.65
C HIS A 150 17.35 -60.29 27.55
N PRO A 151 18.68 -60.41 27.80
CA PRO A 151 19.55 -60.08 28.97
C PRO A 151 20.93 -59.43 28.62
N ARG A 152 21.72 -59.04 29.65
CA ARG A 152 23.19 -59.27 29.88
C ARG A 152 24.02 -58.05 30.36
N GLN A 153 24.58 -58.23 31.58
CA GLN A 153 25.94 -57.94 32.11
C GLN A 153 26.66 -56.61 31.81
N ALA A 154 27.12 -55.90 32.86
CA ALA A 154 28.49 -56.02 33.42
C ALA A 154 28.86 -54.89 34.43
N GLY A 155 29.54 -55.27 35.53
CA GLY A 155 30.72 -54.54 36.05
C GLY A 155 30.55 -53.51 37.18
N ARG A 156 30.66 -53.94 38.45
CA ARG A 156 31.20 -53.16 39.59
C ARG A 156 31.90 -54.16 40.53
N GLN A 157 33.24 -54.22 40.50
CA GLN A 157 34.17 -53.61 41.47
C GLN A 157 33.91 -54.01 42.92
N ALA A 158 34.79 -54.86 43.46
CA ALA A 158 35.03 -55.03 44.88
C ALA A 158 36.55 -55.05 45.13
N SER A 159 36.92 -54.41 46.24
CA SER A 159 38.25 -54.12 46.77
C SER A 159 39.17 -55.32 46.99
#